data_AF-S4PI16-F1
#
_entry.id   AF-S4PI16-F1
#
_cell.length_a   1.000
_cell.length_b   1.000
_cell.length_c   1.000
_cell.angle_alpha   90.00
_cell.angle_beta   90.00
_cell.angle_gamma   90.00
#
_symmetry.space_group_name_H-M   'P 1'
#
loop_
_entity.id
_entity.type
_entity.pdbx_description
1 polymer ?
#
loop_
_entity_poly.entity_id
_entity_poly.type
_entity_poly.pdbx_seq_one_letter_code
_entity_poly.pdbx_strand_id
1 'polypeptide(L)'
;MAKLFEQVDPLLYGNGGPIILVQVENEYGSYGASKAYMEEIRDIIQCHVLSNALLYTTDGPYRSYFYDGSVSGALTTIDFGPSNNATHMFKELRAFMPVGPLMNSEYYPGWLTHWSENIQQVSTERVVFTLRDMVENNINFNFYMFFGGSNFEFTAGAN
;
A
#
# COMPACT_ATOMS: atom_id res chain seq x y z
N MET A 1 19.06 6.75 0.35
CA MET A 1 18.37 6.13 -0.80
C MET A 1 19.24 5.98 -2.05
N ALA A 2 20.25 6.84 -2.30
CA ALA A 2 21.08 6.77 -3.51
C ALA A 2 21.60 5.36 -3.89
N LYS A 3 22.13 4.59 -2.93
CA LYS A 3 22.62 3.22 -3.19
C LYS A 3 21.55 2.23 -3.64
N LEU A 4 20.31 2.40 -3.20
CA LEU A 4 19.20 1.58 -3.69
C LEU A 4 18.88 1.95 -5.14
N PHE A 5 18.78 3.24 -5.44
CA PHE A 5 18.43 3.71 -6.78
C PHE A 5 19.51 3.48 -7.83
N GLU A 6 20.79 3.31 -7.45
CA GLU A 6 21.83 2.80 -8.37
C GLU A 6 21.43 1.44 -9.00
N GLN A 7 20.65 0.61 -8.29
CA GLN A 7 20.20 -0.70 -8.75
C GLN A 7 18.78 -0.66 -9.34
N VAL A 8 17.92 0.20 -8.78
CA VAL A 8 16.49 0.27 -9.15
C VAL A 8 16.26 1.13 -10.40
N ASP A 9 17.09 2.13 -10.67
CA ASP A 9 16.86 3.09 -11.76
C ASP A 9 16.68 2.42 -13.15
N PRO A 10 17.52 1.45 -13.58
CA PRO A 10 17.31 0.78 -14.86
C PRO A 10 16.01 -0.06 -14.93
N LEU A 11 15.40 -0.35 -13.78
CA LEU A 11 14.18 -1.16 -13.67
C LEU A 11 12.90 -0.30 -13.65
N LEU A 12 13.01 1.03 -13.59
CA LEU A 12 11.85 1.93 -13.68
C LEU A 12 11.21 1.82 -15.07
N TYR A 13 9.88 1.92 -15.12
CA TYR A 13 9.12 1.73 -16.35
C TYR A 13 9.50 2.71 -17.47
N GLY A 14 9.72 3.99 -17.13
CA GLY A 14 10.21 5.00 -18.08
C GLY A 14 11.60 4.71 -18.66
N ASN A 15 12.39 3.88 -17.97
CA ASN A 15 13.70 3.40 -18.42
C ASN A 15 13.63 2.04 -19.13
N GLY A 16 12.42 1.50 -19.37
CA GLY A 16 12.19 0.22 -20.04
C GLY A 16 12.06 -0.99 -19.11
N GLY A 17 12.04 -0.78 -17.80
CA GLY A 17 11.91 -1.86 -16.81
C GLY A 17 10.46 -2.12 -16.34
N PRO A 18 10.26 -3.01 -15.35
CA PRO A 18 8.93 -3.41 -14.90
C PRO A 18 8.32 -2.55 -13.77
N ILE A 19 9.08 -1.65 -13.15
CA ILE A 19 8.63 -0.92 -11.95
C ILE A 19 7.75 0.26 -12.36
N ILE A 20 6.45 0.13 -12.12
CA ILE A 20 5.43 1.14 -12.48
C ILE A 20 5.00 2.06 -11.32
N LEU A 21 5.15 1.59 -10.08
CA LEU A 21 4.75 2.30 -8.86
C LEU A 21 5.88 2.23 -7.82
N VAL A 22 6.09 3.30 -7.05
CA VAL A 22 7.03 3.36 -5.93
C VAL A 22 6.34 3.99 -4.71
N GLN A 23 6.31 3.28 -3.59
CA GLN A 23 5.65 3.76 -2.37
C GLN A 23 6.54 4.77 -1.63
N VAL A 24 5.93 5.86 -1.15
CA VAL A 24 6.54 6.85 -0.27
C VAL A 24 6.09 6.52 1.16
N GLU A 25 7.04 6.12 2.01
CA GLU A 25 6.75 5.65 3.37
C GLU A 25 5.79 4.43 3.38
N ASN A 26 5.30 4.00 4.54
CA ASN A 26 4.35 2.92 4.73
C ASN A 26 3.46 3.17 5.95
N GLU A 27 2.15 3.33 5.74
CA GLU A 27 1.15 3.55 6.80
C GLU A 27 1.56 4.64 7.81
N TYR A 28 2.18 5.72 7.34
CA TYR A 28 2.72 6.74 8.23
C TYR A 28 1.63 7.39 9.10
N GLY A 29 0.39 7.46 8.62
CA GLY A 29 -0.75 7.94 9.42
C GLY A 29 -1.06 7.08 10.66
N SER A 30 -0.59 5.82 10.69
CA SER A 30 -0.66 4.95 11.87
C SER A 30 0.43 5.26 12.90
N TYR A 31 1.44 6.05 12.53
CA TYR A 31 2.60 6.37 13.39
C TYR A 31 2.68 7.87 13.76
N GLY A 32 2.45 8.77 12.82
CA GLY A 32 2.67 10.20 13.00
C GLY A 32 1.89 11.09 12.04
N ALA A 33 2.12 12.40 12.16
CA ALA A 33 1.37 13.43 11.43
C ALA A 33 2.25 14.56 10.84
N SER A 34 3.57 14.35 10.77
CA SER A 34 4.47 15.37 10.21
C SER A 34 4.42 15.40 8.68
N LYS A 35 3.75 16.41 8.12
CA LYS A 35 3.73 16.64 6.67
C LYS A 35 5.09 17.00 6.09
N ALA A 36 5.90 17.77 6.82
CA ALA A 36 7.25 18.12 6.40
C ALA A 36 8.13 16.87 6.22
N TYR A 37 7.98 15.87 7.10
CA TYR A 37 8.68 14.59 6.95
C TYR A 37 8.24 13.84 5.69
N MET A 38 6.92 13.72 5.47
CA MET A 38 6.41 13.04 4.27
C MET A 38 6.85 13.74 2.98
N GLU A 39 6.87 15.08 2.95
CA GLU A 39 7.38 15.87 1.83
C GLU A 39 8.88 15.60 1.59
N GLU A 40 9.69 15.54 2.65
CA GLU A 40 11.12 15.24 2.54
C GLU A 40 11.37 13.83 1.99
N ILE A 41 10.66 12.81 2.49
CA ILE A 41 10.77 11.43 1.96
C ILE A 41 10.32 11.37 0.49
N ARG A 42 9.20 12.04 0.16
CA ARG A 42 8.71 12.14 -1.22
C ARG A 42 9.76 12.78 -2.12
N ASP A 43 10.36 13.90 -1.72
CA ASP A 43 11.34 14.63 -2.52
C ASP A 43 12.62 13.79 -2.76
N ILE A 44 13.09 13.07 -1.74
CA ILE A 44 14.23 12.15 -1.86
C ILE A 44 13.91 11.05 -2.88
N ILE A 45 12.71 10.46 -2.86
CA ILE A 45 12.33 9.42 -3.82
C ILE A 45 12.14 10.02 -5.22
N GLN A 46 11.46 11.17 -5.31
CA GLN A 46 11.11 11.85 -6.55
C GLN A 46 12.35 12.29 -7.34
N CYS A 47 13.44 12.68 -6.68
CA CYS A 47 14.67 13.06 -7.36
C CYS A 47 15.34 11.90 -8.11
N HIS A 48 15.04 10.66 -7.73
CA HIS A 48 15.51 9.46 -8.41
C HIS A 48 14.47 8.92 -9.40
N VAL A 49 13.19 8.87 -9.01
CA VAL A 49 12.12 8.29 -9.84
C VAL A 49 11.77 9.20 -11.03
N LEU A 50 11.86 10.52 -10.86
CA LEU A 50 11.49 11.51 -11.88
C LEU A 50 10.09 11.18 -12.47
N SER A 51 9.98 11.08 -13.79
CA SER A 51 8.75 10.69 -14.48
C SER A 51 8.72 9.20 -14.86
N ASN A 52 9.64 8.38 -14.35
CA ASN A 52 9.84 7.00 -14.82
C ASN A 52 8.96 5.97 -14.09
N ALA A 53 8.31 6.35 -12.98
CA ALA A 53 7.27 5.60 -12.30
C ALA A 53 6.36 6.56 -11.51
N LEU A 54 5.19 6.09 -11.07
CA LEU A 54 4.28 6.88 -10.24
C LEU A 54 4.60 6.69 -8.76
N LEU A 55 4.57 7.79 -8.00
CA LEU A 55 4.66 7.73 -6.54
C LEU A 55 3.27 7.51 -5.93
N TYR A 56 3.22 6.74 -4.84
CA TYR A 56 1.98 6.53 -4.08
C TYR A 56 2.25 6.40 -2.57
N THR A 57 1.21 6.56 -1.74
CA THR A 57 1.22 6.30 -0.29
C THR A 57 0.13 5.30 0.05
N THR A 58 0.33 4.46 1.06
CA THR A 58 -0.67 3.48 1.56
C THR A 58 -0.93 3.74 3.04
N ASP A 59 -2.20 3.75 3.44
CA ASP A 59 -2.66 3.86 4.83
C ASP A 59 -4.03 3.18 5.00
N GLY A 60 -4.42 2.90 6.24
CA GLY A 60 -5.75 2.34 6.55
C GLY A 60 -6.94 3.15 5.97
N PRO A 61 -8.13 2.54 5.84
CA PRO A 61 -9.22 3.03 4.99
C PRO A 61 -10.01 4.21 5.60
N TYR A 62 -9.60 4.70 6.76
CA TYR A 62 -10.25 5.80 7.47
C TYR A 62 -9.45 7.08 7.32
N ARG A 63 -10.16 8.21 7.22
CA ARG A 63 -9.57 9.53 6.99
C ARG A 63 -8.49 9.89 7.99
N SER A 64 -8.60 9.47 9.25
CA SER A 64 -7.57 9.74 10.26
C SER A 64 -6.20 9.18 9.89
N TYR A 65 -6.13 8.09 9.12
CA TYR A 65 -4.86 7.49 8.70
C TYR A 65 -4.30 8.21 7.48
N PHE A 66 -4.95 8.08 6.32
CA PHE A 66 -4.43 8.65 5.08
C PHE A 66 -4.40 10.19 5.07
N TYR A 67 -5.16 10.89 5.92
CA TYR A 67 -5.05 12.34 6.00
C TYR A 67 -3.63 12.76 6.42
N ASP A 68 -3.02 12.04 7.35
CA ASP A 68 -1.68 12.31 7.87
C ASP A 68 -0.58 11.55 7.12
N GLY A 69 -0.87 10.35 6.59
CA GLY A 69 0.07 9.57 5.78
C GLY A 69 0.18 9.97 4.30
N SER A 70 -0.78 10.73 3.75
CA SER A 70 -0.69 11.20 2.36
C SER A 70 0.30 12.36 2.15
N VAL A 71 0.80 12.48 0.92
CA VAL A 71 1.67 13.60 0.50
C VAL A 71 1.31 14.07 -0.92
N SER A 72 1.39 15.38 -1.15
CA SER A 72 1.12 15.94 -2.48
C SER A 72 2.09 15.40 -3.53
N GLY A 73 1.61 15.17 -4.75
CA GLY A 73 2.41 14.58 -5.83
C GLY A 73 2.55 13.05 -5.78
N ALA A 74 1.96 12.38 -4.79
CA ALA A 74 1.81 10.93 -4.76
C ALA A 74 0.32 10.55 -4.80
N LEU A 75 -0.01 9.43 -5.44
CA LEU A 75 -1.35 8.84 -5.39
C LEU A 75 -1.63 8.32 -3.97
N THR A 76 -2.72 8.75 -3.34
CA THR A 76 -3.14 8.17 -2.06
C THR A 76 -3.94 6.91 -2.31
N THR A 77 -3.45 5.78 -1.82
CA THR A 77 -4.14 4.49 -1.81
C THR A 77 -4.49 4.11 -0.37
N ILE A 78 -5.26 3.03 -0.21
CA ILE A 78 -5.57 2.49 1.12
C ILE A 78 -5.30 1.00 1.17
N ASP A 79 -5.27 0.43 2.36
CA ASP A 79 -5.28 -1.01 2.61
C ASP A 79 -6.55 -1.45 3.36
N PHE A 80 -6.93 -2.72 3.18
CA PHE A 80 -7.96 -3.39 3.99
C PHE A 80 -8.07 -4.87 3.62
N GLY A 81 -8.52 -5.69 4.58
CA GLY A 81 -8.82 -7.12 4.37
C GLY A 81 -10.26 -7.37 3.87
N PRO A 82 -10.81 -8.60 3.98
CA PRO A 82 -12.13 -8.88 3.43
C PRO A 82 -13.25 -8.08 4.08
N SER A 83 -13.98 -7.33 3.25
CA SER A 83 -15.12 -6.50 3.60
C SER A 83 -16.39 -7.00 2.92
N ASN A 84 -17.55 -6.73 3.53
CA ASN A 84 -18.85 -6.98 2.92
C ASN A 84 -19.17 -6.00 1.77
N ASN A 85 -18.41 -4.91 1.64
CA ASN A 85 -18.54 -3.93 0.57
C ASN A 85 -17.21 -3.22 0.36
N ALA A 86 -16.44 -3.62 -0.65
CA ALA A 86 -15.14 -3.06 -0.96
C ALA A 86 -15.28 -1.60 -1.42
N THR A 87 -16.30 -1.29 -2.22
CA THR A 87 -16.55 0.09 -2.70
C THR A 87 -16.79 1.06 -1.55
N HIS A 88 -17.46 0.62 -0.48
CA HIS A 88 -17.70 1.43 0.71
C HIS A 88 -16.41 1.78 1.45
N MET A 89 -15.40 0.90 1.44
CA MET A 89 -14.10 1.16 2.07
C MET A 89 -13.42 2.40 1.46
N PHE A 90 -13.68 2.70 0.20
CA PHE A 90 -13.12 3.86 -0.50
C PHE A 90 -13.94 5.13 -0.36
N LYS A 91 -15.07 5.13 0.36
CA LYS A 91 -15.95 6.31 0.45
C LYS A 91 -15.23 7.54 0.98
N GLU A 92 -14.46 7.37 2.06
CA GLU A 92 -13.71 8.48 2.66
C GLU A 92 -12.53 8.91 1.78
N LEU A 93 -11.80 7.94 1.21
CA LEU A 93 -10.73 8.23 0.27
C LEU A 93 -11.25 9.03 -0.93
N ARG A 94 -12.41 8.67 -1.48
CA ARG A 94 -12.98 9.36 -2.65
C ARG A 94 -13.51 10.76 -2.31
N ALA A 95 -13.85 11.03 -1.04
CA ALA A 95 -14.14 12.38 -0.57
C ALA A 95 -12.85 13.22 -0.39
N PHE A 96 -11.73 12.58 -0.02
CA PHE A 96 -10.43 13.23 0.14
C PHE A 96 -9.70 13.46 -1.19
N MET A 97 -9.78 12.49 -2.09
CA MET A 97 -9.23 12.48 -3.43
C MET A 97 -10.39 12.22 -4.40
N PRO A 98 -11.06 13.25 -4.97
CA PRO A 98 -12.25 13.05 -5.80
C PRO A 98 -12.02 12.37 -7.16
N VAL A 99 -10.77 12.37 -7.65
CA VAL A 99 -10.40 11.89 -8.99
C VAL A 99 -9.25 10.88 -8.93
N GLY A 100 -9.03 10.12 -10.00
CA GLY A 100 -7.94 9.15 -10.11
C GLY A 100 -8.37 7.71 -9.79
N PRO A 101 -7.48 6.73 -9.96
CA PRO A 101 -7.79 5.32 -9.74
C PRO A 101 -8.08 5.02 -8.26
N LEU A 102 -8.81 3.94 -8.01
CA LEU A 102 -8.89 3.31 -6.69
C LEU A 102 -7.89 2.16 -6.63
N MET A 103 -7.22 2.00 -5.49
CA MET A 103 -6.29 0.92 -5.25
C MET A 103 -6.33 0.49 -3.80
N ASN A 104 -6.52 -0.82 -3.57
CA ASN A 104 -6.21 -1.48 -2.31
C ASN A 104 -4.77 -2.00 -2.38
N SER A 105 -3.81 -1.23 -1.85
CA SER A 105 -2.38 -1.57 -1.96
C SER A 105 -1.97 -2.78 -1.13
N GLU A 106 -2.76 -3.15 -0.12
CA GLU A 106 -2.57 -4.35 0.68
C GLU A 106 -3.91 -5.01 0.99
N TYR A 107 -4.32 -5.89 0.08
CA TYR A 107 -5.48 -6.73 0.28
C TYR A 107 -5.09 -7.99 1.04
N TYR A 108 -5.51 -8.11 2.30
CA TYR A 108 -5.09 -9.16 3.22
C TYR A 108 -5.89 -10.47 3.06
N PRO A 109 -5.40 -11.53 2.38
CA PRO A 109 -6.14 -12.80 2.26
C PRO A 109 -5.93 -13.70 3.49
N GLY A 110 -5.19 -13.23 4.49
CA GLY A 110 -4.78 -13.91 5.72
C GLY A 110 -4.29 -12.87 6.72
N TRP A 111 -3.63 -13.31 7.80
CA TRP A 111 -3.05 -12.40 8.79
C TRP A 111 -1.78 -12.98 9.41
N LEU A 112 -0.97 -12.12 10.02
CA LEU A 112 0.17 -12.53 10.84
C LEU A 112 -0.29 -13.29 12.09
N THR A 113 0.58 -14.11 12.69
CA THR A 113 0.29 -14.87 13.91
C THR A 113 1.43 -14.68 14.90
N HIS A 114 1.11 -14.46 16.17
CA HIS A 114 2.13 -14.38 17.22
C HIS A 114 2.42 -15.73 17.87
N TRP A 115 3.55 -15.81 18.54
CA TRP A 115 3.88 -16.95 19.39
C TRP A 115 2.79 -17.18 20.44
N SER A 116 2.36 -18.44 20.55
CA SER A 116 1.31 -18.88 21.48
C SER A 116 -0.13 -18.50 21.09
N GLU A 117 -0.34 -17.84 19.94
CA GLU A 117 -1.69 -17.64 19.38
C GLU A 117 -2.15 -18.84 18.55
N ASN A 118 -3.46 -18.91 18.31
CA ASN A 118 -3.98 -19.75 17.25
C ASN A 118 -3.57 -19.16 15.89
N ILE A 119 -3.29 -20.03 14.92
CA ILE A 119 -2.99 -19.61 13.55
C ILE A 119 -4.15 -18.78 13.01
N GLN A 120 -3.84 -17.56 12.58
CA GLN A 120 -4.83 -16.68 11.99
C GLN A 120 -5.22 -17.19 10.60
N GLN A 121 -6.52 -17.29 10.37
CA GLN A 121 -7.10 -17.77 9.13
C GLN A 121 -8.24 -16.86 8.70
N VAL A 122 -8.30 -16.61 7.40
CA VAL A 122 -9.36 -15.85 6.75
C VAL A 122 -10.01 -16.76 5.72
N SER A 123 -11.34 -16.81 5.66
CA SER A 123 -12.03 -17.77 4.80
C SER A 123 -11.88 -17.39 3.32
N THR A 124 -11.59 -18.39 2.49
CA THR A 124 -11.46 -18.23 1.04
C THR A 124 -12.70 -17.59 0.43
N GLU A 125 -13.90 -17.95 0.91
CA GLU A 125 -15.16 -17.39 0.43
C GLU A 125 -15.23 -15.88 0.65
N ARG A 126 -14.78 -15.40 1.82
CA ARG A 126 -14.73 -13.95 2.11
C ARG A 126 -13.68 -13.27 1.25
N VAL A 127 -12.52 -13.90 1.07
CA VAL A 127 -11.46 -13.34 0.21
C VAL A 127 -11.94 -13.19 -1.24
N VAL A 128 -12.59 -14.24 -1.78
CA VAL A 128 -13.11 -14.22 -3.15
C VAL A 128 -14.28 -13.24 -3.30
N PHE A 129 -15.13 -13.11 -2.29
CA PHE A 129 -16.25 -12.17 -2.31
C PHE A 129 -15.77 -10.72 -2.46
N THR A 130 -14.87 -10.24 -1.60
CA THR A 130 -14.35 -8.87 -1.68
C THR A 130 -13.51 -8.66 -2.94
N LEU A 131 -12.73 -9.67 -3.38
CA LEU A 131 -11.97 -9.60 -4.62
C LEU A 131 -12.87 -9.39 -5.84
N ARG A 132 -13.98 -10.12 -5.94
CA ARG A 132 -14.95 -9.96 -7.04
C ARG A 132 -15.53 -8.55 -7.05
N ASP A 133 -15.93 -8.03 -5.89
CA ASP A 133 -16.43 -6.66 -5.77
C ASP A 133 -15.39 -5.63 -6.23
N MET A 134 -14.10 -5.81 -5.87
CA MET A 134 -13.03 -4.94 -6.37
C MET A 134 -12.85 -5.02 -7.89
N VAL A 135 -12.83 -6.23 -8.47
CA VAL A 135 -12.66 -6.42 -9.91
C VAL A 135 -13.85 -5.85 -10.69
N GLU A 136 -15.08 -6.13 -10.26
CA GLU A 136 -16.31 -5.65 -10.92
C GLU A 136 -16.41 -4.12 -10.90
N ASN A 137 -15.83 -3.46 -9.89
CA ASN A 137 -15.80 -2.01 -9.77
C ASN A 137 -14.50 -1.36 -10.28
N ASN A 138 -13.65 -2.08 -11.03
CA ASN A 138 -12.38 -1.59 -11.57
C ASN A 138 -11.42 -1.01 -10.50
N ILE A 139 -11.43 -1.61 -9.32
CA ILE A 139 -10.54 -1.26 -8.21
C ILE A 139 -9.25 -2.07 -8.37
N ASN A 140 -8.09 -1.39 -8.42
CA ASN A 140 -6.80 -2.06 -8.43
C ASN A 140 -6.52 -2.67 -7.06
N PHE A 141 -5.77 -3.76 -7.00
CA PHE A 141 -5.43 -4.39 -5.73
C PHE A 141 -4.07 -5.09 -5.79
N ASN A 142 -3.48 -5.29 -4.63
CA ASN A 142 -2.29 -6.13 -4.45
C ASN A 142 -2.52 -7.09 -3.28
N PHE A 143 -2.26 -8.38 -3.47
CA PHE A 143 -2.42 -9.38 -2.41
C PHE A 143 -1.27 -9.31 -1.40
N TYR A 144 -1.59 -9.02 -0.14
CA TYR A 144 -0.63 -9.02 0.96
C TYR A 144 -0.98 -10.10 1.99
N MET A 145 -0.41 -11.31 1.97
CA MET A 145 0.61 -11.82 1.06
C MET A 145 0.00 -12.76 0.02
N PHE A 146 0.46 -12.69 -1.23
CA PHE A 146 0.20 -13.74 -2.21
C PHE A 146 0.98 -15.03 -1.87
N PHE A 147 2.25 -14.87 -1.48
CA PHE A 147 3.09 -15.92 -0.92
C PHE A 147 3.89 -15.31 0.25
N GLY A 148 3.67 -15.80 1.47
CA GLY A 148 4.29 -15.22 2.68
C GLY A 148 5.72 -15.70 2.95
N GLY A 149 6.04 -16.96 2.66
CA GLY A 149 7.37 -17.51 2.89
C GLY A 149 7.67 -17.81 4.37
N SER A 150 8.87 -17.49 4.82
CA SER A 150 9.36 -17.83 6.16
C SER A 150 10.36 -16.78 6.66
N ASN A 151 10.19 -16.35 7.90
CA ASN A 151 11.18 -15.51 8.59
C ASN A 151 12.32 -16.39 9.11
N PHE A 152 13.41 -16.49 8.36
CA PHE A 152 14.59 -17.25 8.77
C PHE A 152 15.44 -16.48 9.79
N GLU A 153 16.23 -17.22 10.57
CA GLU A 153 17.12 -16.70 11.60
C GLU A 153 16.41 -15.72 12.56
N PHE A 154 16.89 -14.48 12.65
CA PHE A 154 16.41 -13.46 13.58
C PHE A 154 15.69 -12.31 12.87
N THR A 155 14.98 -12.61 11.77
CA THR A 155 14.31 -11.60 10.93
C THR A 155 12.85 -11.33 11.30
N ALA A 156 12.26 -12.11 12.22
CA ALA A 156 10.89 -11.90 12.66
C ALA A 156 10.73 -10.59 13.46
N GLY A 157 9.62 -9.88 13.21
CA GLY A 157 9.21 -8.69 13.99
C GLY A 157 8.45 -9.04 15.28
N ALA A 158 7.90 -8.00 15.92
CA ALA A 158 7.01 -8.08 17.09
C ALA A 158 6.09 -6.86 17.14
N ASN A 159 4.90 -7.00 17.72
CA ASN A 159 3.97 -5.92 18.08
C ASN A 159 3.29 -6.22 19.42
#